data_AF-A0A1B2YQS2-F1
#
_entry.id   AF-A0A1B2YQS2-F1
#
_cell.length_a   1.000
_cell.length_b   1.000
_cell.length_c   1.000
_cell.angle_alpha   90.00
_cell.angle_beta   90.00
_cell.angle_gamma   90.00
#
_symmetry.space_group_name_H-M   'P 1'
#
loop_
_entity.id
_entity.type
_entity.pdbx_description
1 polymer ?
#
loop_
_entity_poly.entity_id
_entity_poly.type
_entity_poly.pdbx_seq_one_letter_code
_entity_poly.pdbx_strand_id
1 'polypeptide(L)'
;EDIDLSYRALKMNFENYYYGAATTMHFKGESSPKNKVYYKRFYKAMQLFHDKHFKTNSLLRRLVDTATHLAPYFIASQKSRRPVSKQIVFLNPRSKAPLKSLNNPIILKDILAVPKDTALDVVFDTQSDSFLQIFKKINDIDSSQISFKFWPKNSDYCVGSDTSKQRGEVVVFGKSESRTCF
;
A
#
# COMPACT_ATOMS: atom_id res chain seq x y z
N GLU A 1 17.68 6.63 4.21
CA GLU A 1 16.68 7.67 4.47
C GLU A 1 16.52 8.52 3.23
N ASP A 2 15.31 8.59 2.70
CA ASP A 2 15.02 9.27 1.44
C ASP A 2 15.39 10.76 1.51
N ILE A 3 15.14 11.39 2.66
CA ILE A 3 15.51 12.78 2.94
C ILE A 3 17.03 13.03 2.83
N ASP A 4 17.86 12.09 3.29
CA ASP A 4 19.33 12.21 3.24
C ASP A 4 19.85 12.06 1.81
N LEU A 5 19.22 11.23 0.99
CA LEU A 5 19.54 11.09 -0.43
C LEU A 5 19.22 12.40 -1.17
N SER A 6 17.99 12.90 -1.02
CA SER A 6 17.54 14.14 -1.68
C SER A 6 18.38 15.34 -1.27
N TYR A 7 18.75 15.46 0.01
CA TYR A 7 19.59 16.56 0.48
C TYR A 7 21.02 16.48 -0.04
N ARG A 8 21.62 15.27 -0.08
CA ARG A 8 22.96 15.09 -0.64
C ARG A 8 23.02 15.38 -2.13
N ALA A 9 21.99 15.03 -2.89
CA ALA A 9 21.88 15.41 -4.30
C ALA A 9 21.97 16.93 -4.46
N LEU A 10 21.22 17.70 -3.67
CA LEU A 10 21.28 19.17 -3.68
C LEU A 10 22.69 19.70 -3.31
N LYS A 11 23.37 19.08 -2.35
CA LYS A 11 24.75 19.48 -1.97
C LYS A 11 25.78 19.24 -3.06
N MET A 12 25.50 18.34 -4.00
CA MET A 12 26.33 18.06 -5.17
C MET A 12 25.92 18.88 -6.40
N ASN A 13 25.07 19.91 -6.21
CA ASN A 13 24.50 20.73 -7.28
C ASN A 13 23.62 19.95 -8.28
N PHE A 14 23.03 18.82 -7.86
CA PHE A 14 21.96 18.18 -8.61
C PHE A 14 20.60 18.75 -8.22
N GLU A 15 19.61 18.52 -9.08
CA GLU A 15 18.24 18.98 -8.90
C GLU A 15 17.31 17.81 -8.54
N ASN A 16 16.37 18.06 -7.64
CA ASN A 16 15.31 17.10 -7.31
C ASN A 16 14.04 17.47 -8.09
N TYR A 17 13.55 16.54 -8.90
CA TYR A 17 12.32 16.72 -9.67
C TYR A 17 11.18 15.87 -9.11
N TYR A 18 10.04 16.51 -8.86
CA TYR A 18 8.80 15.81 -8.55
C TYR A 18 7.92 15.71 -9.79
N TYR A 19 7.60 14.50 -10.21
CA TYR A 19 6.74 14.25 -11.36
C TYR A 19 5.30 13.93 -10.92
N GLY A 20 4.50 14.98 -10.73
CA GLY A 20 3.13 14.87 -10.23
C GLY A 20 2.10 14.30 -11.20
N ALA A 21 2.44 14.15 -12.48
CA ALA A 21 1.54 13.56 -13.47
C ALA A 21 1.50 12.02 -13.43
N ALA A 22 2.44 11.37 -12.72
CA ALA A 22 2.39 9.93 -12.52
C ALA A 22 1.28 9.54 -11.54
N THR A 23 0.43 8.60 -11.96
CA THR A 23 -0.52 7.93 -11.06
C THR A 23 0.14 6.66 -10.54
N THR A 24 0.30 6.56 -9.22
CA THR A 24 0.92 5.41 -8.57
C THR A 24 -0.03 4.79 -7.55
N MET A 25 -0.06 3.46 -7.51
CA MET A 25 -0.73 2.72 -6.45
C MET A 25 0.29 2.19 -5.46
N HIS A 26 0.09 2.47 -4.17
CA HIS A 26 1.00 2.06 -3.11
C HIS A 26 0.29 1.12 -2.14
N PHE A 27 0.73 -0.14 -2.12
CA PHE A 27 0.32 -1.10 -1.09
C PHE A 27 1.13 -0.89 0.17
N LYS A 28 0.42 -0.61 1.25
CA LYS A 28 0.95 -0.32 2.57
C LYS A 28 1.65 -1.58 3.12
N GLY A 29 2.97 -1.59 3.32
CA GLY A 29 3.72 -2.76 3.81
C GLY A 29 3.98 -2.78 5.33
N GLU A 30 5.18 -3.22 5.74
CA GLU A 30 5.61 -3.32 7.15
C GLU A 30 5.45 -2.00 7.95
N SER A 31 5.49 -0.84 7.29
CA SER A 31 5.34 0.50 7.89
C SER A 31 3.92 0.88 8.31
N SER A 32 2.93 0.05 7.97
CA SER A 32 1.50 0.29 8.21
C SER A 32 1.09 0.29 9.68
N PRO A 33 1.57 -0.63 10.55
CA PRO A 33 1.42 -0.47 11.97
C PRO A 33 2.30 0.70 12.39
N LYS A 34 1.68 1.87 12.51
CA LYS A 34 2.27 3.05 13.13
C LYS A 34 2.38 2.86 14.64
N ASN A 35 3.20 1.87 15.03
CA ASN A 35 3.46 1.51 16.41
C ASN A 35 4.65 2.31 16.95
N LYS A 36 4.92 2.15 18.24
CA LYS A 36 6.03 2.84 18.91
C LYS A 36 7.39 2.56 18.26
N VAL A 37 7.60 1.34 17.75
CA VAL A 37 8.87 0.94 17.10
C VAL A 37 9.06 1.68 15.79
N TYR A 38 8.02 1.77 14.96
CA TYR A 38 8.02 2.56 13.72
C TYR A 38 8.39 4.01 14.00
N TYR A 39 7.70 4.66 14.94
CA TYR A 39 7.99 6.06 15.27
C TYR A 39 9.41 6.24 15.80
N LYS A 40 9.88 5.33 16.67
CA LYS A 40 11.27 5.37 17.15
C LYS A 40 12.28 5.29 16.00
N ARG A 41 12.05 4.44 15.00
CA ARG A 41 12.90 4.36 13.80
C ARG A 41 12.84 5.65 12.97
N PHE A 42 11.63 6.15 12.70
CA PHE A 42 11.41 7.39 11.95
C PHE A 42 12.11 8.59 12.59
N TYR A 43 11.92 8.79 13.90
CA TYR A 43 12.53 9.91 14.60
C TYR A 43 14.05 9.76 14.74
N LYS A 44 14.57 8.53 14.90
CA LYS A 44 16.02 8.27 14.86
C LYS A 44 16.62 8.64 13.50
N ALA A 45 15.93 8.36 12.40
CA ALA A 45 16.36 8.79 11.07
C ALA A 45 16.44 10.32 10.96
N MET A 46 15.46 11.05 11.54
CA MET A 46 15.50 12.52 11.57
C MET A 46 16.66 13.06 12.41
N GLN A 47 16.96 12.45 13.57
CA GLN A 47 18.13 12.80 14.38
C GLN A 47 19.44 12.63 13.58
N LEU A 48 19.61 11.47 12.93
CA LEU A 48 20.80 11.18 12.11
C LEU A 48 20.95 12.15 10.94
N PHE A 49 19.85 12.48 10.26
CA PHE A 49 19.83 13.47 9.18
C PHE A 49 20.27 14.84 9.69
N HIS A 50 19.72 15.25 10.83
CA HIS A 50 20.03 16.54 11.43
C HIS A 50 21.50 16.65 11.86
N ASP A 51 22.00 15.67 12.60
CA ASP A 51 23.39 15.60 13.07
C ASP A 51 24.40 15.63 11.91
N LYS A 52 24.05 15.01 10.78
CA LYS A 52 24.93 14.90 9.61
C LYS A 52 25.03 16.20 8.81
N HIS A 53 23.94 16.95 8.70
CA HIS A 53 23.85 18.07 7.75
C HIS A 53 23.84 19.45 8.39
N PHE A 54 23.53 19.55 9.68
CA PHE A 54 23.41 20.82 10.38
C PHE A 54 24.43 20.91 11.51
N LYS A 55 25.34 21.89 11.42
CA LYS A 55 26.21 22.29 12.53
C LYS A 55 25.37 22.95 13.60
N THR A 56 24.83 22.16 14.51
CA THR A 56 23.94 22.67 15.55
C THR A 56 24.70 23.04 16.81
N ASN A 57 24.39 24.22 17.34
CA ASN A 57 24.73 24.53 18.73
C ASN A 57 24.09 23.46 19.63
N SER A 58 24.81 23.06 20.68
CA SER A 58 24.41 22.03 21.65
C SER A 58 22.96 22.17 22.15
N LEU A 59 22.46 23.40 22.29
CA LEU A 59 21.08 23.69 22.68
C LEU A 59 20.05 23.20 21.65
N LEU A 60 20.26 23.52 20.37
CA LEU A 60 19.34 23.14 19.30
C LEU A 60 19.35 21.63 19.08
N ARG A 61 20.52 20.99 19.20
CA ARG A 61 20.64 19.52 19.20
C ARG A 61 19.82 18.87 20.32
N ARG A 62 19.95 19.38 21.55
CA ARG A 62 19.17 18.89 22.71
C ARG A 62 17.66 19.08 22.51
N LEU A 63 17.22 20.18 21.91
CA LEU A 63 15.80 20.40 21.60
C LEU A 63 15.28 19.37 20.58
N VAL A 64 16.03 19.14 19.49
CA VAL A 64 15.68 18.13 18.49
C VAL A 64 15.65 16.74 19.12
N ASP A 65 16.66 16.36 19.90
CA ASP A 65 16.73 15.07 20.57
C ASP A 65 15.56 14.84 21.53
N THR A 66 15.21 15.87 22.32
CA THR A 66 14.09 15.80 23.26
C THR A 66 12.76 15.65 22.53
N ALA A 67 12.53 16.47 21.50
CA ALA A 67 11.29 16.43 20.72
C ALA A 67 11.11 15.07 20.02
N THR A 68 12.16 14.57 19.39
CA THR A 68 12.17 13.29 18.67
C THR A 68 12.01 12.07 19.60
N HIS A 69 12.49 12.16 20.85
CA HIS A 69 12.31 11.09 21.84
C HIS A 69 10.91 11.08 22.45
N LEU A 70 10.29 12.25 22.67
CA LEU A 70 8.97 12.37 23.28
C LEU A 70 7.83 12.18 22.26
N ALA A 71 8.01 12.57 21.00
CA ALA A 71 6.98 12.51 19.99
C ALA A 71 6.30 11.12 19.81
N PRO A 72 7.01 9.97 19.85
CA PRO A 72 6.37 8.64 19.79
C PRO A 72 5.32 8.37 20.87
N TYR A 73 5.39 9.06 22.01
CA TYR A 73 4.50 8.84 23.16
C TYR A 73 3.17 9.59 23.04
N PHE A 74 3.15 10.68 22.26
CA PHE A 74 1.94 11.48 22.02
C PHE A 74 1.14 11.00 20.81
N ILE A 75 1.69 10.06 20.03
CA ILE A 75 1.02 9.56 18.83
C ILE A 75 0.20 8.32 19.16
N ALA A 76 -1.12 8.43 19.00
CA ALA A 76 -2.02 7.31 19.17
C ALA A 76 -1.67 6.16 18.21
N SER A 77 -1.44 4.97 18.77
CA SER A 77 -1.27 3.76 17.97
C SER A 77 -2.58 3.46 17.24
N GLN A 78 -2.52 3.34 15.92
CA GLN A 78 -3.70 2.93 15.15
C GLN A 78 -4.00 1.45 15.46
N LYS A 79 -5.21 1.17 15.93
CA LYS A 79 -5.69 -0.21 16.06
C LYS A 79 -5.96 -0.76 14.65
N SER A 80 -5.30 -1.86 14.29
CA SER A 80 -5.63 -2.60 13.09
C SER A 80 -7.05 -3.15 13.22
N ARG A 81 -7.92 -2.84 12.24
CA ARG A 81 -9.23 -3.53 12.13
C ARG A 81 -8.97 -4.97 11.68
N ARG A 82 -9.78 -5.91 12.17
CA ARG A 82 -9.76 -7.29 11.66
C ARG A 82 -10.20 -7.28 10.19
N PRO A 83 -9.58 -8.09 9.32
CA PRO A 83 -10.02 -8.23 7.94
C PRO A 83 -11.44 -8.79 7.93
N VAL A 84 -12.29 -8.23 7.07
CA VAL A 84 -13.64 -8.76 6.80
C VAL A 84 -13.49 -9.83 5.74
N SER A 85 -14.14 -10.97 5.91
CA SER A 85 -14.17 -12.00 4.86
C SER A 85 -14.95 -11.44 3.66
N LYS A 86 -14.28 -11.30 2.52
CA LYS A 86 -14.85 -10.78 1.27
C LYS A 86 -14.86 -11.85 0.20
N GLN A 87 -15.91 -11.85 -0.61
CA GLN A 87 -16.00 -12.76 -1.75
C GLN A 87 -15.15 -12.23 -2.91
N ILE A 88 -14.40 -13.13 -3.55
CA ILE A 88 -13.50 -12.78 -4.65
C ILE A 88 -14.26 -12.81 -5.99
N VAL A 89 -14.09 -11.76 -6.77
CA VAL A 89 -14.69 -11.60 -8.10
C VAL A 89 -13.62 -11.20 -9.10
N PHE A 90 -13.53 -11.92 -10.22
CA PHE A 90 -12.55 -11.65 -11.28
C PHE A 90 -13.17 -10.79 -12.38
N LEU A 91 -12.51 -9.68 -12.69
CA LEU A 91 -12.96 -8.78 -13.73
C LEU A 91 -12.25 -9.06 -15.06
N ASN A 92 -13.03 -9.48 -16.05
CA ASN A 92 -12.62 -9.76 -17.43
C ASN A 92 -11.22 -10.40 -17.58
N PRO A 93 -10.96 -11.55 -16.92
CA PRO A 93 -9.64 -12.17 -16.93
C PRO A 93 -9.30 -12.71 -18.32
N ARG A 94 -8.07 -12.47 -18.78
CA ARG A 94 -7.57 -12.93 -20.07
C ARG A 94 -7.24 -14.41 -20.03
N SER A 95 -6.67 -14.86 -18.91
CA SER A 95 -6.40 -16.28 -18.66
C SER A 95 -7.47 -16.86 -17.73
N LYS A 96 -7.92 -18.08 -18.05
CA LYS A 96 -8.77 -18.88 -17.14
C LYS A 96 -7.98 -19.95 -16.41
N ALA A 97 -6.67 -20.08 -16.64
CA ALA A 97 -5.92 -21.23 -16.15
C ALA A 97 -5.85 -21.29 -14.60
N PRO A 98 -5.49 -20.23 -13.87
CA PRO A 98 -5.53 -20.26 -12.40
C PRO A 98 -6.94 -20.23 -11.80
N LEU A 99 -7.96 -19.92 -12.61
CA LEU A 99 -9.35 -19.97 -12.17
C LEU A 99 -9.89 -21.40 -12.10
N LYS A 100 -9.29 -22.35 -12.83
CA LYS A 100 -9.70 -23.76 -12.81
C LYS A 100 -9.43 -24.44 -11.47
N SER A 101 -8.47 -23.93 -10.69
CA SER A 101 -8.15 -24.44 -9.35
C SER A 101 -9.06 -23.87 -8.26
N LEU A 102 -9.90 -22.88 -8.58
CA LEU A 102 -10.83 -22.26 -7.64
C LEU A 102 -12.18 -22.98 -7.65
N ASN A 103 -12.83 -23.05 -6.50
CA ASN A 103 -14.22 -23.53 -6.41
C ASN A 103 -15.15 -22.39 -6.83
N ASN A 104 -15.84 -22.54 -7.98
CA ASN A 104 -16.85 -21.62 -8.50
C ASN A 104 -16.38 -20.14 -8.58
N PRO A 105 -15.35 -19.82 -9.40
CA PRO A 105 -14.90 -18.44 -9.55
C PRO A 105 -16.01 -17.56 -10.15
N ILE A 106 -16.31 -16.44 -9.50
CA ILE A 106 -17.23 -15.44 -10.04
C ILE A 106 -16.47 -14.57 -11.03
N ILE A 107 -16.95 -14.52 -12.27
CA ILE A 107 -16.34 -13.74 -13.35
C ILE A 107 -17.35 -12.70 -13.83
N LEU A 108 -16.96 -11.44 -13.76
CA LEU A 108 -17.72 -10.32 -14.33
C LEU A 108 -17.02 -9.80 -15.58
N LYS A 109 -17.80 -9.47 -16.62
CA LYS A 109 -17.26 -8.91 -17.87
C LYS A 109 -17.03 -7.40 -17.77
N ASP A 110 -17.84 -6.73 -16.97
CA ASP A 110 -17.85 -5.28 -16.85
C ASP A 110 -17.89 -4.88 -15.38
N ILE A 111 -17.25 -3.76 -15.08
CA ILE A 111 -17.21 -3.16 -13.75
C ILE A 111 -18.59 -2.66 -13.30
N LEU A 112 -19.44 -2.29 -14.26
CA LEU A 112 -20.81 -1.88 -14.00
C LEU A 112 -21.67 -3.01 -13.42
N ALA A 113 -21.26 -4.26 -13.62
CA ALA A 113 -21.94 -5.44 -13.06
C ALA A 113 -21.53 -5.75 -11.61
N VAL A 114 -20.60 -4.99 -11.01
CA VAL A 114 -20.15 -5.20 -9.64
C VAL A 114 -21.21 -4.72 -8.64
N PRO A 115 -21.76 -5.59 -7.77
CA PRO A 115 -22.69 -5.18 -6.72
C PRO A 115 -22.01 -4.26 -5.71
N LYS A 116 -22.54 -3.05 -5.52
CA LYS A 116 -21.93 -2.02 -4.65
C LYS A 116 -22.24 -2.20 -3.16
N ASP A 117 -23.30 -2.93 -2.86
CA ASP A 117 -23.83 -3.21 -1.52
C ASP A 117 -23.22 -4.45 -0.86
N THR A 118 -22.39 -5.19 -1.60
CA THR A 118 -21.77 -6.43 -1.15
C THR A 118 -20.27 -6.24 -0.86
N ALA A 119 -19.77 -6.91 0.18
CA ALA A 119 -18.35 -6.91 0.53
C ALA A 119 -17.54 -7.82 -0.41
N LEU A 120 -16.88 -7.20 -1.39
CA LEU A 120 -16.20 -7.91 -2.49
C LEU A 120 -14.73 -7.54 -2.61
N ASP A 121 -13.94 -8.50 -3.08
CA ASP A 121 -12.59 -8.30 -3.59
C ASP A 121 -12.63 -8.42 -5.12
N VAL A 122 -12.58 -7.28 -5.79
CA VAL A 122 -12.53 -7.21 -7.25
C VAL A 122 -11.09 -7.38 -7.71
N VAL A 123 -10.82 -8.46 -8.42
CA VAL A 123 -9.50 -8.83 -8.93
C VAL A 123 -9.37 -8.39 -10.39
N PHE A 124 -8.41 -7.51 -10.65
CA PHE A 124 -8.03 -7.10 -11.99
C PHE A 124 -6.87 -7.95 -12.52
N ASP A 125 -7.03 -8.51 -13.72
CA ASP A 125 -5.94 -9.18 -14.44
C ASP A 125 -5.03 -8.13 -15.11
N THR A 126 -3.78 -8.05 -14.66
CA THR A 126 -2.77 -7.11 -15.19
C THR A 126 -2.32 -7.43 -16.61
N GLN A 127 -2.72 -8.58 -17.18
CA GLN A 127 -2.52 -8.94 -18.59
C GLN A 127 -3.71 -8.58 -19.48
N SER A 128 -4.88 -8.37 -18.89
CA SER A 128 -6.10 -7.92 -19.58
C SER A 128 -6.09 -6.41 -19.79
N ASP A 129 -5.88 -5.67 -18.71
CA ASP A 129 -5.97 -4.21 -18.68
C ASP A 129 -4.64 -3.58 -18.29
N SER A 130 -4.30 -2.45 -18.91
CA SER A 130 -3.22 -1.60 -18.42
C SER A 130 -3.58 -0.97 -17.07
N PHE A 131 -2.58 -0.61 -16.26
CA PHE A 131 -2.82 0.05 -14.96
C PHE A 131 -3.66 1.34 -15.09
N LEU A 132 -3.47 2.12 -16.16
CA LEU A 132 -4.29 3.32 -16.39
C LEU A 132 -5.77 2.99 -16.63
N GLN A 133 -6.06 1.90 -17.34
CA GLN A 133 -7.43 1.42 -17.52
C GLN A 133 -8.01 0.91 -16.19
N ILE A 134 -7.21 0.18 -15.41
CA ILE A 134 -7.61 -0.28 -14.08
C ILE A 134 -7.90 0.92 -13.15
N PHE A 135 -7.08 1.97 -13.17
CA PHE A 135 -7.32 3.14 -12.34
C PHE A 135 -8.60 3.90 -12.72
N LYS A 136 -8.91 4.00 -14.02
CA LYS A 136 -10.20 4.57 -14.47
C LYS A 136 -11.37 3.75 -13.91
N LYS A 137 -11.31 2.44 -14.09
CA LYS A 137 -12.28 1.48 -13.54
C LYS A 137 -12.46 1.62 -12.03
N ILE A 138 -11.37 1.71 -11.28
CA ILE A 138 -11.40 1.90 -9.82
C ILE A 138 -12.11 3.21 -9.44
N ASN A 139 -11.86 4.30 -10.16
CA ASN A 139 -12.51 5.58 -9.90
C ASN A 139 -14.02 5.58 -10.20
N ASP A 140 -14.50 4.66 -11.04
CA ASP A 140 -15.93 4.51 -11.34
C ASP A 140 -16.71 3.76 -10.22
N ILE A 141 -16.00 3.09 -9.31
CA ILE A 141 -16.59 2.41 -8.14
C ILE A 141 -16.45 3.29 -6.91
N ASP A 142 -17.59 3.76 -6.40
CA ASP A 142 -17.70 4.38 -5.08
C ASP A 142 -18.40 3.41 -4.10
N SER A 143 -17.63 2.58 -3.42
CA SER A 143 -18.11 1.73 -2.32
C SER A 143 -16.98 1.42 -1.34
N SER A 144 -17.24 1.61 -0.06
CA SER A 144 -16.31 1.27 1.03
C SER A 144 -16.24 -0.23 1.35
N GLN A 145 -17.15 -1.03 0.79
CA GLN A 145 -17.19 -2.48 1.00
C GLN A 145 -16.32 -3.23 -0.02
N ILE A 146 -16.06 -2.62 -1.17
CA ILE A 146 -15.26 -3.20 -2.23
C ILE A 146 -13.78 -2.91 -1.97
N SER A 147 -12.94 -3.93 -2.13
CA SER A 147 -11.50 -3.72 -2.28
C SER A 147 -11.00 -4.21 -3.63
N PHE A 148 -9.84 -3.71 -4.02
CA PHE A 148 -9.25 -3.98 -5.31
C PHE A 148 -7.98 -4.80 -5.14
N LYS A 149 -7.91 -5.92 -5.87
CA LYS A 149 -6.73 -6.78 -5.94
C LYS A 149 -6.21 -6.82 -7.37
N PHE A 150 -4.92 -7.04 -7.51
CA PHE A 150 -4.20 -7.04 -8.77
C PHE A 150 -3.60 -8.41 -8.94
N TRP A 151 -3.94 -9.07 -10.03
CA TRP A 151 -3.41 -10.37 -10.38
C TRP A 151 -2.25 -10.19 -11.39
N PRO A 152 -1.00 -10.43 -10.96
CA PRO A 152 0.18 -10.34 -11.83
C PRO A 152 0.16 -11.37 -12.97
N LYS A 153 0.92 -11.05 -14.03
CA LYS A 153 1.14 -11.97 -15.14
C LYS A 153 1.72 -13.30 -14.66
N ASN A 154 1.15 -14.40 -15.17
CA ASN A 154 1.63 -15.77 -14.95
C ASN A 154 1.76 -16.17 -13.47
N SER A 155 0.96 -15.59 -12.57
CA SER A 155 0.91 -15.99 -11.17
C SER A 155 -0.38 -16.72 -10.81
N ASP A 156 -0.36 -17.41 -9.68
CA ASP A 156 -1.48 -18.05 -9.02
C ASP A 156 -1.92 -17.28 -7.76
N TYR A 157 -1.64 -15.98 -7.71
CA TYR A 157 -2.01 -15.12 -6.60
C TYR A 157 -2.37 -13.71 -7.08
N CYS A 158 -3.12 -12.98 -6.26
CA CYS A 158 -3.31 -11.54 -6.39
C CYS A 158 -2.81 -10.78 -5.16
N VAL A 159 -2.55 -9.49 -5.34
CA VAL A 159 -2.04 -8.59 -4.30
C VAL A 159 -2.94 -7.37 -4.16
N GLY A 160 -3.10 -6.87 -2.95
CA GLY A 160 -3.84 -5.63 -2.74
C GLY A 160 -3.88 -5.22 -1.28
N SER A 161 -4.75 -4.26 -0.96
CA SER A 161 -4.99 -3.83 0.42
C SER A 161 -6.45 -3.46 0.58
N ASP A 162 -7.05 -3.79 1.71
CA ASP A 162 -8.46 -3.45 1.98
C ASP A 162 -8.63 -1.96 2.30
N THR A 163 -7.64 -1.36 2.96
CA THR A 163 -7.67 0.04 3.34
C THR A 163 -6.27 0.65 3.27
N SER A 164 -6.21 1.98 3.15
CA SER A 164 -4.96 2.73 3.22
C SER A 164 -4.27 2.67 4.59
N LYS A 165 -4.85 2.00 5.60
CA LYS A 165 -4.30 1.91 6.97
C LYS A 165 -3.81 0.52 7.33
N GLN A 166 -4.14 -0.50 6.55
CA GLN A 166 -3.77 -1.88 6.80
C GLN A 166 -2.61 -2.31 5.91
N ARG A 167 -1.92 -3.37 6.34
CA ARG A 167 -0.93 -4.04 5.52
C ARG A 167 -1.56 -4.58 4.25
N GLY A 168 -0.77 -4.60 3.19
CA GLY A 168 -1.08 -5.30 1.97
C GLY A 168 -1.15 -6.79 2.24
N GLU A 169 -1.89 -7.47 1.38
CA GLU A 169 -2.07 -8.91 1.43
C GLU A 169 -1.80 -9.53 0.07
N VAL A 170 -1.34 -10.77 0.14
CA VAL A 170 -1.25 -11.71 -0.97
C VAL A 170 -2.35 -12.74 -0.76
N VAL A 171 -3.17 -12.94 -1.78
CA VAL A 171 -4.23 -13.96 -1.82
C VAL A 171 -3.83 -15.01 -2.85
N VAL A 172 -3.52 -16.22 -2.41
CA VAL A 172 -3.14 -17.34 -3.30
C VAL A 172 -4.39 -18.09 -3.74
N PHE A 173 -4.51 -18.33 -5.04
CA PHE A 173 -5.59 -19.08 -5.65
C PHE A 173 -5.39 -20.58 -5.40
N GLY A 174 -6.41 -21.24 -4.88
CA GLY A 174 -6.37 -22.68 -4.66
C GLY A 174 -7.72 -23.20 -4.20
N LYS A 175 -7.79 -24.52 -3.94
CA LYS A 175 -9.00 -25.15 -3.39
C LYS A 175 -9.42 -24.57 -2.04
N SER A 176 -8.45 -24.05 -1.28
CA SER A 176 -8.65 -23.23 -0.10
C SER A 176 -7.89 -21.93 -0.30
N GLU A 177 -8.60 -20.81 -0.19
CA GLU A 177 -8.00 -19.49 -0.29
C GLU A 177 -7.09 -19.25 0.92
N SER A 178 -5.85 -18.83 0.67
CA SER A 178 -4.93 -18.41 1.72
C SER A 178 -4.59 -16.93 1.56
N ARG A 179 -4.68 -16.19 2.67
CA ARG A 179 -4.38 -14.76 2.73
C ARG A 179 -3.21 -14.51 3.66
N THR A 180 -2.17 -13.87 3.16
CA THR A 180 -0.97 -13.54 3.93
C THR A 180 -0.67 -12.06 3.83
N CYS A 181 -0.54 -11.37 4.96
CA CYS A 181 -0.17 -9.96 4.98
C CYS A 181 1.35 -9.78 4.87
N PHE A 182 1.80 -8.71 4.20
CA PHE A 182 3.21 -8.30 4.11
C PHE A 182 3.45 -6.88 4.65
#